data_AF-A0A6B3IFR8-F1
#
_entry.id   AF-A0A6B3IFR8-F1
#
_cell.length_a   1.000
_cell.length_b   1.000
_cell.length_c   1.000
_cell.angle_alpha   90.00
_cell.angle_beta   90.00
_cell.angle_gamma   90.00
#
_symmetry.space_group_name_H-M   'P 1'
#
loop_
_entity.id
_entity.type
_entity.pdbx_description
1 polymer ?
#
loop_
_entity_poly.entity_id
_entity_poly.type
_entity_poly.pdbx_seq_one_letter_code
_entity_poly.pdbx_strand_id
1 'polypeptide(L)'
;MTESPRAHIAMFSIAAHGHVNPSLDVIRELVSRGHRVSYAIPASFADKVAATGAEPVIYTSTLPTDDDPEAWGTELIDNLEPFLADAIQALPQLVTAFEGDEPDLVLHDITSYPARVLAHRWG
;
A
#
# COMPACT_ATOMS: atom_id res chain seq x y z
N MET A 1 12.09 -7.28 -30.54
CA MET A 1 11.95 -7.11 -29.08
C MET A 1 10.51 -7.41 -28.77
N THR A 2 10.22 -8.50 -28.05
CA THR A 2 8.86 -8.79 -27.60
C THR A 2 8.53 -7.73 -26.54
N GLU A 3 7.61 -6.82 -26.83
CA GLU A 3 7.04 -5.95 -25.79
C GLU A 3 6.44 -6.88 -24.73
N SER A 4 7.02 -6.86 -23.53
CA SER A 4 6.40 -7.53 -22.39
C SER A 4 5.00 -6.94 -22.20
N PRO A 5 3.96 -7.77 -22.02
CA PRO A 5 2.64 -7.26 -21.73
C PRO A 5 2.69 -6.34 -20.49
N ARG A 6 1.92 -5.24 -20.55
CA ARG A 6 1.85 -4.26 -19.46
C ARG A 6 1.24 -4.92 -18.22
N ALA A 7 2.07 -5.21 -17.24
CA ALA A 7 1.65 -5.83 -15.98
C ALA A 7 0.82 -4.89 -15.10
N HIS A 8 -0.05 -5.45 -14.28
CA HIS A 8 -0.66 -4.83 -13.11
C HIS A 8 0.27 -4.97 -11.90
N ILE A 9 0.72 -3.83 -11.38
CA ILE A 9 1.55 -3.76 -10.18
C ILE A 9 0.73 -3.13 -9.07
N ALA A 10 0.60 -3.82 -7.94
CA ALA A 10 -0.08 -3.29 -6.75
C ALA A 10 0.94 -2.89 -5.68
N MET A 11 0.99 -1.60 -5.36
CA MET A 11 1.76 -1.05 -4.25
C MET A 11 0.89 -0.97 -2.99
N PHE A 12 1.43 -1.32 -1.84
CA PHE A 12 0.74 -1.22 -0.55
C PHE A 12 1.57 -0.42 0.45
N SER A 13 0.99 0.59 1.07
CA SER A 13 1.61 1.33 2.18
C SER A 13 0.55 1.90 3.12
N ILE A 14 1.01 2.59 4.16
CA ILE A 14 0.21 3.29 5.17
C ILE A 14 0.24 4.81 4.92
N ALA A 15 -0.67 5.56 5.53
CA ALA A 15 -0.70 7.03 5.42
C ALA A 15 0.33 7.72 6.33
N ALA A 16 1.61 7.40 6.15
CA ALA A 16 2.73 8.03 6.83
C ALA A 16 3.76 8.54 5.81
N HIS A 17 4.18 9.79 5.95
CA HIS A 17 5.09 10.45 5.00
C HIS A 17 6.37 9.65 4.75
N GLY A 18 6.98 9.11 5.82
CA GLY A 18 8.21 8.32 5.75
C GLY A 18 8.08 7.00 4.97
N HIS A 19 6.85 6.48 4.82
CA HIS A 19 6.56 5.19 4.17
C HIS A 19 5.93 5.34 2.78
N VAL A 20 5.68 6.57 2.34
CA VAL A 20 5.11 6.86 1.01
C VAL A 20 6.07 7.68 0.18
N ASN A 21 6.64 8.76 0.71
CA ASN A 21 7.53 9.63 -0.06
C ASN A 21 8.67 8.87 -0.77
N PRO A 22 9.34 7.87 -0.15
CA PRO A 22 10.44 7.17 -0.81
C PRO A 22 10.03 6.33 -2.03
N SER A 23 8.77 5.90 -2.14
CA SER A 23 8.31 5.04 -3.23
C SER A 23 7.79 5.84 -4.43
N LEU A 24 7.40 7.11 -4.26
CA LEU A 24 6.64 7.87 -5.28
C LEU A 24 7.34 7.94 -6.64
N ASP A 25 8.66 8.14 -6.69
CA ASP A 25 9.39 8.23 -7.95
C ASP A 25 9.55 6.86 -8.63
N VAL A 26 9.63 5.77 -7.85
CA VAL A 26 9.58 4.41 -8.40
C VAL A 26 8.22 4.14 -9.02
N ILE A 27 7.14 4.51 -8.32
CA ILE A 27 5.77 4.36 -8.83
C ILE A 27 5.56 5.19 -10.09
N ARG A 28 6.01 6.44 -10.11
CA ARG A 28 5.95 7.33 -11.28
C ARG A 28 6.67 6.72 -12.49
N GLU A 29 7.82 6.10 -12.28
CA GLU A 29 8.58 5.45 -13.35
C GLU A 29 7.92 4.15 -13.85
N LEU A 30 7.28 3.37 -12.96
CA LEU A 30 6.51 2.20 -13.41
C LEU A 30 5.31 2.61 -14.28
N VAL A 31 4.61 3.67 -13.89
CA VAL A 31 3.55 4.27 -14.70
C VAL A 31 4.10 4.83 -16.02
N SER A 32 5.23 5.54 -16.01
CA SER A 32 5.86 6.11 -17.23
C SER A 32 6.22 5.03 -18.25
N ARG A 33 6.62 3.84 -17.77
CA ARG A 33 6.90 2.65 -18.58
C ARG A 33 5.66 1.91 -19.08
N GLY A 34 4.47 2.38 -18.69
CA GLY A 34 3.18 1.89 -19.18
C GLY A 34 2.58 0.75 -18.36
N HIS A 35 3.12 0.41 -17.19
CA HIS A 35 2.46 -0.54 -16.28
C HIS A 35 1.17 0.07 -15.73
N ARG A 36 0.16 -0.77 -15.47
CA ARG A 36 -1.00 -0.36 -14.69
C ARG A 36 -0.60 -0.45 -13.23
N VAL A 37 -0.57 0.67 -12.52
CA VAL A 37 -0.15 0.69 -11.12
C VAL A 37 -1.33 1.08 -10.25
N SER A 38 -1.70 0.19 -9.34
CA SER A 38 -2.64 0.48 -8.24
C SER A 38 -1.85 0.73 -6.96
N TYR A 39 -2.34 1.60 -6.09
CA TYR A 39 -1.71 1.94 -4.82
C TYR A 39 -2.73 1.87 -3.69
N ALA A 40 -2.68 0.79 -2.91
CA ALA A 40 -3.47 0.62 -1.69
C ALA A 40 -2.97 1.58 -0.60
N ILE A 41 -3.82 2.53 -0.21
CA ILE A 41 -3.47 3.62 0.71
C ILE A 41 -4.71 4.16 1.44
N PRO A 42 -4.60 4.68 2.67
CA PRO A 42 -5.71 5.41 3.29
C PRO A 42 -6.05 6.71 2.55
N ALA A 43 -7.31 7.13 2.64
CA ALA A 43 -7.87 8.25 1.87
C ALA A 43 -7.09 9.56 2.00
N SER A 44 -6.47 9.82 3.16
CA SER A 44 -5.69 11.04 3.42
C SER A 44 -4.49 11.20 2.48
N PHE A 45 -4.01 10.13 1.84
CA PHE A 45 -2.87 10.15 0.92
C PHE A 45 -3.25 9.82 -0.53
N ALA A 46 -4.55 9.68 -0.83
CA ALA A 46 -5.05 9.33 -2.16
C ALA A 46 -4.54 10.29 -3.25
N ASP A 47 -4.68 11.60 -3.05
CA ASP A 47 -4.24 12.61 -4.02
C ASP A 47 -2.72 12.59 -4.24
N LYS A 48 -1.96 12.31 -3.18
CA LYS A 48 -0.49 12.23 -3.24
C LYS A 48 -0.04 11.08 -4.13
N VAL A 49 -0.65 9.90 -4.00
CA VAL A 49 -0.30 8.75 -4.83
C VAL A 49 -0.89 8.89 -6.24
N ALA A 50 -2.08 9.49 -6.38
CA ALA A 50 -2.66 9.78 -7.69
C ALA A 50 -1.77 10.70 -8.54
N ALA A 51 -1.03 11.63 -7.91
CA ALA A 51 -0.09 12.51 -8.59
C ALA A 51 1.11 11.78 -9.25
N THR A 52 1.33 10.49 -8.98
CA THR A 52 2.31 9.66 -9.72
C THR A 52 1.70 9.03 -10.98
N GLY A 53 0.38 9.10 -11.13
CA GLY A 53 -0.40 8.40 -12.16
C GLY A 53 -0.84 6.99 -11.77
N ALA A 54 -0.62 6.58 -10.52
CA ALA A 54 -1.18 5.34 -9.99
C ALA A 54 -2.66 5.51 -9.61
N GLU A 55 -3.43 4.43 -9.63
CA GLU A 55 -4.82 4.39 -9.17
C GLU A 55 -4.87 4.15 -7.65
N PRO A 56 -5.38 5.09 -6.84
CA PRO A 56 -5.52 4.87 -5.40
C PRO A 56 -6.59 3.81 -5.11
N VAL A 57 -6.24 2.77 -4.35
CA VAL A 57 -7.16 1.78 -3.81
C VAL A 57 -7.36 2.08 -2.33
N ILE A 58 -8.52 2.64 -1.98
CA ILE A 58 -8.73 3.18 -0.64
C ILE A 58 -9.11 2.08 0.34
N TYR A 59 -8.42 2.05 1.49
CA TYR A 59 -8.81 1.23 2.64
C TYR A 59 -8.83 2.08 3.91
N THR A 60 -9.61 1.65 4.91
CA THR A 60 -9.63 2.29 6.22
C THR A 60 -8.46 1.76 7.05
N SER A 61 -7.63 2.65 7.59
CA SER A 61 -6.55 2.31 8.53
C SER A 61 -6.90 2.77 9.94
N THR A 62 -6.45 2.01 10.93
CA THR A 62 -6.55 2.33 12.36
C THR A 62 -5.22 2.81 12.95
N LEU A 63 -4.19 3.00 12.12
CA LEU A 63 -2.89 3.49 12.60
C LEU A 63 -2.99 4.95 13.07
N PRO A 64 -2.20 5.34 14.09
CA PRO A 64 -2.09 6.73 14.50
C PRO A 64 -1.66 7.63 13.33
N THR A 65 -2.24 8.82 13.25
CA THR A 65 -1.86 9.83 12.26
C THR A 65 -0.73 10.70 12.80
N ASP A 66 -0.10 11.48 11.90
CA ASP A 66 0.92 12.48 12.28
C ASP A 66 0.37 13.57 13.24
N ASP A 67 -0.95 13.65 13.44
CA ASP A 67 -1.60 14.59 14.37
C ASP A 67 -1.46 14.18 15.85
N ASP A 68 -1.17 12.90 16.12
CA ASP A 68 -0.99 12.36 17.47
C ASP A 68 0.23 11.41 17.54
N PRO A 69 1.45 11.96 17.52
CA PRO A 69 2.67 11.15 17.51
C PRO A 69 2.88 10.37 18.82
N GLU A 70 2.30 10.81 19.94
CA GLU A 70 2.40 10.11 21.23
C GLU A 70 1.58 8.81 21.25
N ALA A 71 0.57 8.69 20.38
CA ALA A 71 -0.27 7.50 20.27
C ALA A 71 0.45 6.26 19.70
N TRP A 72 1.69 6.39 19.20
CA TRP A 72 2.54 5.25 18.84
C TRP A 72 3.11 4.50 20.06
N GLY A 73 3.03 5.11 21.25
CA GLY A 73 3.55 4.54 22.49
C GLY A 73 5.07 4.63 22.63
N THR A 74 5.59 4.09 23.74
CA THR A 74 7.00 4.26 24.12
C THR A 74 7.76 2.94 24.21
N GLU A 75 7.06 1.83 24.49
CA GLU A 75 7.68 0.51 24.55
C GLU A 75 7.68 -0.19 23.19
N LEU A 76 8.56 -1.18 23.02
CA LEU A 76 8.66 -1.91 21.76
C LEU A 76 7.31 -2.53 21.33
N ILE A 77 6.54 -3.07 22.28
CA ILE A 77 5.27 -3.71 21.95
C ILE A 77 4.22 -2.70 21.51
N ASP A 78 4.17 -1.52 22.15
CA ASP A 78 3.25 -0.44 21.80
C ASP A 78 3.48 0.06 20.37
N ASN A 79 4.74 0.08 19.93
CA ASN A 79 5.11 0.47 18.57
C ASN A 79 4.73 -0.58 17.52
N LEU A 80 4.63 -1.86 17.88
CA LEU A 80 4.42 -2.97 16.94
C LEU A 80 2.96 -3.43 16.85
N GLU A 81 2.25 -3.45 17.97
CA GLU A 81 0.88 -3.94 18.07
C GLU A 81 -0.10 -3.21 17.13
N PRO A 82 -0.03 -1.87 16.94
CA PRO A 82 -0.91 -1.16 16.01
C PRO A 82 -0.82 -1.68 14.58
N PHE A 83 0.37 -2.06 14.10
CA PHE A 83 0.54 -2.60 12.75
C PHE A 83 -0.14 -3.96 12.58
N LEU A 84 -0.07 -4.82 13.59
CA LEU A 84 -0.75 -6.11 13.54
C LEU A 84 -2.27 -5.93 13.59
N ALA A 85 -2.77 -5.07 14.49
CA ALA A 85 -4.19 -4.76 14.59
C ALA A 85 -4.73 -4.14 13.28
N ASP A 86 -4.01 -3.18 12.70
CA ASP A 86 -4.35 -2.58 11.41
C ASP A 86 -4.34 -3.62 10.29
N ALA A 87 -3.36 -4.51 10.26
CA ALA A 87 -3.29 -5.56 9.25
C ALA A 87 -4.49 -6.51 9.29
N ILE A 88 -4.93 -6.91 10.50
CA ILE A 88 -6.08 -7.82 10.67
C ILE A 88 -7.35 -7.19 10.10
N GLN A 89 -7.58 -5.90 10.36
CA GLN A 89 -8.78 -5.20 9.88
C GLN A 89 -8.68 -4.79 8.40
N ALA A 90 -7.49 -4.45 7.90
CA ALA A 90 -7.26 -3.99 6.54
C ALA A 90 -7.28 -5.15 5.52
N LEU A 91 -6.79 -6.33 5.91
CA LEU A 91 -6.71 -7.49 5.01
C LEU A 91 -8.03 -7.82 4.30
N PRO A 92 -9.19 -7.99 4.98
CA PRO A 92 -10.44 -8.29 4.28
C PRO A 92 -10.89 -7.17 3.34
N GLN A 93 -10.64 -5.90 3.67
CA GLN A 93 -10.94 -4.77 2.77
C GLN A 93 -10.14 -4.88 1.48
N LEU A 94 -8.84 -5.16 1.59
CA LEU A 94 -7.93 -5.30 0.45
C LEU A 94 -8.21 -6.56 -0.36
N VAL A 95 -8.62 -7.66 0.26
CA VAL A 95 -9.11 -8.85 -0.47
C VAL A 95 -10.28 -8.47 -1.37
N THR A 96 -11.29 -7.79 -0.83
CA THR A 96 -12.47 -7.37 -1.60
C THR A 96 -12.13 -6.35 -2.68
N ALA A 97 -11.22 -5.42 -2.40
CA ALA A 97 -10.86 -4.37 -3.35
C ALA A 97 -10.14 -4.89 -4.61
N PHE A 98 -9.42 -6.01 -4.50
CA PHE A 98 -8.67 -6.62 -5.59
C PHE A 98 -9.33 -7.90 -6.15
N GLU A 99 -10.54 -8.24 -5.72
CA GLU A 99 -11.23 -9.45 -6.18
C GLU A 99 -11.55 -9.38 -7.68
N GLY A 100 -11.03 -10.33 -8.46
CA GLY A 100 -11.18 -10.36 -9.91
C GLY A 100 -10.29 -9.36 -10.67
N ASP A 101 -9.39 -8.68 -9.97
CA ASP A 101 -8.36 -7.82 -10.53
C ASP A 101 -7.02 -8.03 -9.78
N GLU A 102 -6.65 -9.30 -9.59
CA GLU A 102 -5.43 -9.67 -8.88
C GLU A 102 -4.17 -9.19 -9.64
N PRO A 103 -3.19 -8.58 -8.94
CA PRO A 103 -1.98 -8.04 -9.57
C PRO A 103 -0.98 -9.12 -9.98
N ASP A 104 -0.25 -8.85 -11.06
CA ASP A 104 0.87 -9.68 -11.51
C ASP A 104 2.09 -9.56 -10.58
N LEU A 105 2.21 -8.44 -9.85
CA LEU A 105 3.30 -8.19 -8.90
C LEU A 105 2.84 -7.30 -7.75
N VAL A 106 3.25 -7.68 -6.53
CA VAL A 106 3.05 -6.90 -5.30
C VAL A 106 4.34 -6.18 -4.92
N LEU A 107 4.26 -4.86 -4.78
CA LEU A 107 5.24 -4.03 -4.08
C LEU A 107 4.64 -3.61 -2.74
N HIS A 108 5.47 -3.52 -1.70
CA HIS A 108 4.97 -3.07 -0.42
C HIS A 108 6.02 -2.36 0.42
N ASP A 109 5.56 -1.37 1.19
CA ASP A 109 6.32 -0.85 2.31
C ASP A 109 6.44 -1.91 3.41
N ILE A 110 7.48 -1.80 4.25
CA ILE A 110 7.76 -2.73 5.33
C ILE A 110 6.59 -2.86 6.33
N THR A 111 5.79 -1.80 6.52
CA THR A 111 4.66 -1.74 7.45
C THR A 111 3.42 -2.49 6.97
N SER A 112 3.29 -2.77 5.67
CA SER A 112 2.10 -3.42 5.13
C SER A 112 2.18 -4.95 5.27
N TYR A 113 1.68 -5.47 6.39
CA TYR A 113 1.57 -6.92 6.57
C TYR A 113 0.55 -7.56 5.62
N PRO A 114 -0.61 -6.95 5.29
CA PRO A 114 -1.57 -7.53 4.36
C PRO A 114 -0.98 -7.85 2.99
N ALA A 115 -0.08 -7.00 2.48
CA ALA A 115 0.54 -7.21 1.16
C ALA A 115 1.29 -8.53 1.06
N ARG A 116 1.99 -8.95 2.13
CA ARG A 116 2.71 -10.24 2.17
C ARG A 116 1.74 -11.41 2.09
N VAL A 117 0.63 -11.33 2.82
CA VAL A 117 -0.41 -12.37 2.83
C VAL A 117 -1.10 -12.46 1.46
N LEU A 118 -1.43 -11.31 0.88
CA LEU A 118 -2.10 -11.23 -0.42
C LEU A 118 -1.20 -11.71 -1.56
N ALA A 119 0.08 -11.32 -1.58
CA ALA A 119 1.05 -11.84 -2.55
C ALA A 119 1.07 -13.38 -2.51
N HIS A 120 1.21 -13.99 -1.33
CA HIS A 120 1.16 -15.45 -1.19
C HIS A 120 -0.17 -16.09 -1.60
N ARG A 121 -1.29 -15.37 -1.41
CA ARG A 121 -2.62 -15.85 -1.80
C ARG A 121 -2.80 -15.84 -3.32
N TRP A 122 -2.21 -14.88 -4.02
CA TRP A 122 -2.39 -14.68 -5.46
C TRP A 122 -1.38 -15.47 -6.31
N GLY A 123 -0.22 -15.84 -5.76
CA GLY A 123 0.78 -16.69 -6.42
C GLY A 123 2.09 -15.97 -6.71
#